data_AF-A0A345SXS2-F1
#
_entry.id   AF-A0A345SXS2-F1
#
_cell.length_a   1.000
_cell.length_b   1.000
_cell.length_c   1.000
_cell.angle_alpha   90.00
_cell.angle_beta   90.00
_cell.angle_gamma   90.00
#
_symmetry.space_group_name_H-M   'P 1'
#
loop_
_entity.id
_entity.type
_entity.pdbx_description
1 polymer ?
#
loop_
_entity_poly.entity_id
_entity_poly.type
_entity_poly.pdbx_seq_one_letter_code
_entity_poly.pdbx_strand_id
1 'polypeptide(L)'
;MPKEAMEPKPFLAGVQEFATLYGVKPDMPAKWVHRGVLDYSQAIIVSGSPYWPLGFVCRFGQTTPRPKSLDPTALARLKETQSPGRMTFEASEVPPLAGHGEIMALFGLTKQPIVTMAAQRGRLPIPDYSLSGSPLWLLERVVEAAPRLREGARQIDWTIDEEVLAALRGRCWEGSVIKPRGVRASRGVKQPHP
;
A
#
# COMPACT_ATOMS: atom_id res chain seq x y z
N MET A 1 7.49 -4.55 31.52
CA MET A 1 7.29 -5.13 30.18
C MET A 1 8.16 -4.36 29.21
N PRO A 2 9.27 -4.93 28.70
CA PRO A 2 10.05 -4.24 27.68
C PRO A 2 9.15 -4.06 26.45
N LYS A 3 9.02 -2.82 25.94
CA LYS A 3 8.51 -2.58 24.59
C LYS A 3 9.44 -3.37 23.67
N GLU A 4 8.99 -4.46 23.09
CA GLU A 4 9.68 -5.06 21.96
C GLU A 4 10.00 -3.90 21.00
N ALA A 5 11.28 -3.77 20.64
CA ALA A 5 11.71 -2.76 19.70
C ALA A 5 11.10 -3.11 18.35
N MET A 6 9.87 -2.66 18.14
CA MET A 6 9.11 -2.86 16.93
C MET A 6 9.96 -2.29 15.79
N GLU A 7 10.39 -3.16 14.90
CA GLU A 7 11.32 -2.82 13.82
C GLU A 7 10.79 -1.57 13.08
N PRO A 8 11.63 -0.55 12.83
CA PRO A 8 11.18 0.68 12.20
C PRO A 8 10.56 0.37 10.83
N LYS A 9 9.33 0.84 10.61
CA LYS A 9 8.58 0.55 9.37
C LYS A 9 9.28 1.15 8.14
N PRO A 10 9.20 0.53 6.96
CA PRO A 10 9.78 1.10 5.74
C PRO A 10 9.20 2.46 5.39
N PHE A 11 10.02 3.38 4.89
CA PHE A 11 9.51 4.59 4.26
C PHE A 11 8.95 4.26 2.88
N LEU A 12 7.75 4.76 2.58
CA LEU A 12 7.04 4.52 1.34
C LEU A 12 6.59 5.83 0.68
N ALA A 13 6.32 5.77 -0.62
CA ALA A 13 5.69 6.84 -1.36
C ALA A 13 4.56 6.29 -2.22
N GLY A 14 3.38 6.90 -2.16
CA GLY A 14 2.32 6.68 -3.15
C GLY A 14 2.54 7.56 -4.38
N VAL A 15 1.59 7.53 -5.30
CA VAL A 15 1.63 8.32 -6.55
C VAL A 15 1.78 9.82 -6.27
N GLN A 16 1.03 10.35 -5.30
CA GLN A 16 1.07 11.77 -4.96
C GLN A 16 2.44 12.17 -4.39
N GLU A 17 2.97 11.37 -3.47
CA GLU A 17 4.26 11.62 -2.84
C GLU A 17 5.41 11.51 -3.86
N PHE A 18 5.36 10.51 -4.75
CA PHE A 18 6.32 10.36 -5.83
C PHE A 18 6.32 11.61 -6.74
N ALA A 19 5.14 12.09 -7.14
CA ALA A 19 5.03 13.30 -7.95
C ALA A 19 5.61 14.53 -7.22
N THR A 20 5.27 14.71 -5.95
CA THR A 20 5.77 15.81 -5.12
C THR A 20 7.30 15.77 -4.98
N LEU A 21 7.90 14.60 -4.76
CA LEU A 21 9.36 14.44 -4.63
C LEU A 21 10.14 14.88 -5.88
N TYR A 22 9.53 14.83 -7.06
CA TYR A 22 10.15 15.25 -8.32
C TYR A 22 9.62 16.59 -8.84
N GLY A 23 8.80 17.31 -8.06
CA GLY A 23 8.22 18.59 -8.46
C GLY A 23 7.34 18.50 -9.72
N VAL A 24 6.67 17.36 -9.93
CA VAL A 24 5.81 17.11 -11.10
C VAL A 24 4.33 17.02 -10.73
N LYS A 25 3.46 17.04 -11.74
CA LYS A 25 2.01 16.89 -11.54
C LYS A 25 1.65 15.49 -11.01
N PRO A 26 0.58 15.33 -10.20
CA PRO A 26 0.17 14.06 -9.60
C PRO A 26 -0.08 12.91 -10.60
N ASP A 27 -0.42 13.21 -11.84
CA ASP A 27 -0.68 12.23 -12.90
C ASP A 27 0.60 11.74 -13.61
N MET A 28 1.75 12.37 -13.35
CA MET A 28 3.01 12.05 -14.04
C MET A 28 3.57 10.66 -13.72
N PRO A 29 3.52 10.13 -12.49
CA PRO A 29 3.97 8.77 -12.23
C PRO A 29 3.17 7.72 -13.01
N ALA A 30 1.85 7.89 -13.13
CA ALA A 30 1.02 7.01 -13.96
C ALA A 30 1.40 7.11 -15.46
N LYS A 31 1.74 8.31 -15.94
CA LYS A 31 2.27 8.51 -17.30
C LYS A 31 3.65 7.87 -17.50
N TRP A 32 4.52 7.88 -16.49
CA TRP A 32 5.81 7.18 -16.56
C TRP A 32 5.62 5.67 -16.68
N VAL A 33 4.65 5.11 -15.96
CA VAL A 33 4.27 3.70 -16.12
C VAL A 33 3.77 3.40 -17.52
N HIS A 34 2.81 4.18 -18.02
CA HIS A 34 2.28 3.98 -19.36
C HIS A 34 3.36 4.09 -20.46
N ARG A 35 4.42 4.87 -20.23
CA ARG A 35 5.54 5.07 -21.17
C ARG A 35 6.68 4.07 -20.97
N GLY A 36 6.58 3.14 -20.01
CA GLY A 36 7.64 2.17 -19.70
C GLY A 36 8.89 2.79 -19.07
N VAL A 37 8.79 4.01 -18.52
CA VAL A 37 9.88 4.69 -17.79
C VAL A 37 9.90 4.26 -16.33
N LEU A 38 8.72 3.93 -15.80
CA LEU A 38 8.51 3.35 -14.48
C LEU A 38 7.74 2.05 -14.69
N ASP A 39 7.87 1.10 -13.77
CA ASP A 39 7.06 -0.11 -13.78
C ASP A 39 6.58 -0.45 -12.36
N TYR A 40 5.70 -1.44 -12.27
CA TYR A 40 5.14 -1.91 -11.02
C TYR A 40 5.94 -3.05 -10.37
N SER A 41 7.04 -3.52 -10.96
CA SER A 41 7.86 -4.58 -10.36
C SER A 41 8.47 -4.17 -9.02
N GLN A 42 8.71 -2.87 -8.86
CA GLN A 42 9.22 -2.25 -7.64
C GLN A 42 8.11 -1.66 -6.77
N ALA A 43 6.83 -1.89 -7.11
CA ALA A 43 5.69 -1.39 -6.36
C ALA A 43 5.02 -2.49 -5.53
N ILE A 44 4.53 -2.10 -4.35
CA ILE A 44 3.55 -2.84 -3.58
C ILE A 44 2.17 -2.31 -4.00
N ILE A 45 1.29 -3.19 -4.45
CA ILE A 45 -0.07 -2.83 -4.83
C ILE A 45 -1.01 -3.14 -3.67
N VAL A 46 -1.76 -2.13 -3.23
CA VAL A 46 -2.77 -2.27 -2.18
C VAL A 46 -4.05 -1.61 -2.66
N SER A 47 -5.15 -2.36 -2.68
CA SER A 47 -6.47 -1.92 -3.19
C SER A 47 -6.37 -1.30 -4.59
N GLY A 48 -5.51 -1.85 -5.47
CA GLY A 48 -5.26 -1.35 -6.82
C GLY A 48 -4.47 -0.04 -6.90
N SER A 49 -3.92 0.46 -5.78
CA SER A 49 -3.03 1.63 -5.74
C SER A 49 -1.57 1.20 -5.55
N PRO A 50 -0.62 1.74 -6.34
CA PRO A 50 0.80 1.42 -6.20
C PRO A 50 1.49 2.29 -5.15
N TYR A 51 2.37 1.65 -4.37
CA TYR A 51 3.23 2.26 -3.38
C TYR A 51 4.66 1.75 -3.56
N TRP A 52 5.65 2.65 -3.55
CA TRP A 52 7.04 2.28 -3.79
C TRP A 52 7.89 2.48 -2.52
N PRO A 53 8.92 1.63 -2.31
CA PRO A 53 9.98 1.90 -1.33
C PRO A 53 10.60 3.28 -1.59
N LEU A 54 10.76 4.10 -0.54
CA LEU A 54 11.27 5.46 -0.71
C LEU A 54 12.71 5.48 -1.27
N GLY A 55 13.52 4.46 -0.97
CA GLY A 55 14.88 4.34 -1.49
C GLY A 55 14.91 4.13 -3.01
N PHE A 56 13.98 3.34 -3.54
CA PHE A 56 13.76 3.22 -4.98
C PHE A 56 13.36 4.57 -5.58
N VAL A 57 12.39 5.25 -4.97
CA VAL A 57 11.91 6.56 -5.45
C VAL A 57 13.03 7.59 -5.46
N CYS A 58 13.93 7.62 -4.47
CA CYS A 58 15.07 8.52 -4.45
C CYS A 58 16.08 8.25 -5.58
N ARG A 59 16.22 6.99 -6.02
CA ARG A 59 17.16 6.60 -7.09
C ARG A 59 16.54 6.71 -8.49
N PHE A 60 15.22 6.68 -8.62
CA PHE A 60 14.50 6.71 -9.89
C PHE A 60 14.97 7.81 -10.85
N GLY A 61 15.24 9.02 -10.37
CA GLY A 61 15.69 10.13 -11.20
C GLY A 61 16.99 9.83 -11.96
N GLN A 62 17.86 9.00 -11.37
CA GLN A 62 19.15 8.59 -11.94
C GLN A 62 19.01 7.42 -12.92
N THR A 63 17.91 6.67 -12.89
CA THR A 63 17.66 5.54 -13.80
C THR A 63 17.02 5.97 -15.13
N THR A 64 16.65 7.24 -15.26
CA THR A 64 16.01 7.76 -16.48
C THR A 64 17.03 8.39 -17.45
N PRO A 65 16.80 8.36 -18.78
CA PRO A 65 17.73 8.92 -19.77
C PRO A 65 18.03 10.42 -19.59
N ARG A 66 17.12 11.16 -18.93
CA ARG A 66 17.32 12.55 -18.54
C ARG A 66 17.21 12.64 -17.02
N PRO A 67 18.33 12.80 -16.31
CA PRO A 67 18.33 12.83 -14.85
C PRO A 67 17.30 13.79 -14.29
N LYS A 68 16.58 13.34 -13.27
CA LYS A 68 15.57 14.15 -12.57
C LYS A 68 16.10 14.50 -11.18
N SER A 69 15.99 15.77 -10.82
CA SER A 69 16.35 16.23 -9.48
C SER A 69 15.26 15.87 -8.49
N LEU A 70 15.67 15.33 -7.34
CA LEU A 70 14.81 15.06 -6.20
C LEU A 70 14.73 16.33 -5.33
N ASP A 71 13.55 16.67 -4.85
CA ASP A 71 13.36 17.75 -3.88
C ASP A 71 13.74 17.28 -2.46
N PRO A 72 14.84 17.79 -1.87
CA PRO A 72 15.29 17.37 -0.55
C PRO A 72 14.34 17.81 0.57
N THR A 73 13.61 18.91 0.40
CA THR A 73 12.64 19.41 1.38
C THR A 73 11.42 18.51 1.42
N ALA A 74 10.90 18.15 0.25
CA ALA A 74 9.81 17.17 0.14
C ALA A 74 10.20 15.82 0.74
N LEU A 75 11.44 15.36 0.49
CA LEU A 75 11.97 14.12 1.06
C LEU A 75 12.03 14.17 2.60
N ALA A 76 12.57 15.23 3.17
CA ALA A 76 12.66 15.39 4.62
C ALA A 76 11.27 15.35 5.27
N ARG A 77 10.32 16.10 4.72
CA ARG A 77 8.92 16.14 5.19
C ARG A 77 8.25 14.77 5.12
N LEU A 78 8.45 14.02 4.04
CA LEU A 78 7.86 12.68 3.89
C LEU A 78 8.44 11.68 4.90
N LYS A 79 9.74 11.76 5.19
CA LYS A 79 10.36 10.92 6.23
C LYS A 79 9.85 11.27 7.62
N GLU A 80 9.64 12.55 7.90
CA GLU A 80 9.12 13.02 9.18
C GLU A 80 7.71 12.48 9.45
N THR A 81 6.80 12.54 8.46
CA THR A 81 5.43 12.03 8.61
C THR A 81 5.35 10.51 8.84
N GLN A 82 6.40 9.78 8.48
CA GLN A 82 6.47 8.33 8.62
C GLN A 82 7.42 7.88 9.74
N SER A 83 8.04 8.81 10.47
CA SER A 83 8.98 8.46 11.53
C SER A 83 8.28 7.85 12.75
N PRO A 84 8.90 6.87 13.45
CA PRO A 84 10.17 6.23 13.10
C PRO A 84 10.04 5.32 11.87
N GLY A 85 11.05 5.31 11.00
CA GLY A 85 11.06 4.45 9.83
C GLY A 85 12.46 4.19 9.27
N ARG A 86 12.56 3.26 8.32
CA ARG A 86 13.81 2.82 7.70
C ARG A 86 13.76 3.00 6.18
N MET A 87 14.92 3.28 5.58
CA MET A 87 15.04 3.31 4.12
C MET A 87 15.06 1.88 3.58
N THR A 88 14.24 1.59 2.58
CA THR A 88 14.24 0.32 1.82
C THR A 88 14.26 0.64 0.33
N PHE A 89 14.78 -0.28 -0.46
CA PHE A 89 14.97 -0.09 -1.90
C PHE A 89 14.14 -1.07 -2.71
N GLU A 90 13.89 -2.25 -2.17
CA GLU A 90 13.19 -3.33 -2.86
C GLU A 90 11.77 -3.48 -2.33
N ALA A 91 10.83 -3.81 -3.22
CA ALA A 91 9.45 -4.07 -2.82
C ALA A 91 9.32 -5.26 -1.85
N SER A 92 10.26 -6.22 -1.90
CA SER A 92 10.32 -7.41 -1.06
C SER A 92 10.70 -7.11 0.40
N GLU A 93 11.38 -6.00 0.66
CA GLU A 93 11.75 -5.55 2.02
C GLU A 93 10.58 -4.92 2.79
N VAL A 94 9.47 -4.65 2.11
CA VAL A 94 8.28 -4.04 2.68
C VAL A 94 7.40 -5.14 3.28
N PRO A 95 6.97 -5.08 4.55
CA PRO A 95 6.01 -6.05 5.06
C PRO A 95 4.66 -5.95 4.32
N PRO A 96 3.84 -7.01 4.30
CA PRO A 96 2.51 -6.95 3.73
C PRO A 96 1.69 -5.78 4.31
N LEU A 97 1.04 -5.03 3.42
CA LEU A 97 0.23 -3.87 3.75
C LEU A 97 -1.24 -4.20 3.54
N ALA A 98 -2.10 -3.55 4.31
CA ALA A 98 -3.54 -3.61 4.16
C ALA A 98 -4.12 -2.21 4.04
N GLY A 99 -4.97 -2.01 3.04
CA GLY A 99 -5.88 -0.87 2.95
C GLY A 99 -7.28 -1.28 3.41
N HIS A 100 -8.27 -0.43 3.12
CA HIS A 100 -9.66 -0.72 3.49
C HIS A 100 -10.18 -2.02 2.83
N GLY A 101 -9.88 -2.25 1.55
CA GLY A 101 -10.35 -3.43 0.83
C GLY A 101 -9.77 -4.72 1.39
N GLU A 102 -8.48 -4.73 1.71
CA GLU A 102 -7.79 -5.85 2.33
C GLU A 102 -8.34 -6.14 3.73
N ILE A 103 -8.56 -5.11 4.55
CA ILE A 103 -9.17 -5.26 5.89
C ILE A 103 -10.60 -5.81 5.77
N MET A 104 -11.39 -5.31 4.81
CA MET A 104 -12.73 -5.83 4.58
C MET A 104 -12.68 -7.32 4.24
N ALA A 105 -11.82 -7.73 3.31
CA ALA A 105 -11.66 -9.12 2.93
C ALA A 105 -11.19 -9.99 4.11
N LEU A 106 -10.19 -9.50 4.87
CA LEU A 106 -9.62 -10.21 6.03
C LEU A 106 -10.68 -10.58 7.08
N PHE A 107 -11.72 -9.75 7.22
CA PHE A 107 -12.78 -9.93 8.22
C PHE A 107 -14.14 -10.28 7.60
N GLY A 108 -14.21 -10.63 6.31
CA GLY A 108 -15.48 -10.95 5.63
C GLY A 108 -16.49 -9.79 5.60
N LEU A 109 -16.05 -8.55 5.69
CA LEU A 109 -16.91 -7.36 5.75
C LEU A 109 -17.34 -6.93 4.35
N THR A 110 -18.61 -6.56 4.21
CA THR A 110 -19.20 -6.16 2.93
C THR A 110 -19.30 -4.64 2.73
N LYS A 111 -19.04 -3.84 3.77
CA LYS A 111 -19.24 -2.38 3.77
C LYS A 111 -18.01 -1.63 4.25
N GLN A 112 -17.40 -0.83 3.37
CA GLN A 112 -16.25 0.02 3.68
C GLN A 112 -16.46 0.96 4.88
N PRO A 113 -17.64 1.59 5.08
CA PRO A 113 -17.88 2.45 6.25
C PRO A 113 -17.65 1.76 7.60
N ILE A 114 -17.77 0.43 7.68
CA ILE A 114 -17.46 -0.32 8.91
C ILE A 114 -15.99 -0.14 9.30
N VAL A 115 -15.09 -0.34 8.33
CA VAL A 115 -13.63 -0.20 8.54
C VAL A 115 -13.29 1.26 8.84
N THR A 116 -13.85 2.21 8.09
CA THR A 116 -13.61 3.64 8.33
C THR A 116 -14.04 4.07 9.73
N MET A 117 -15.24 3.66 10.19
CA MET A 117 -15.72 3.97 11.53
C MET A 117 -14.91 3.27 12.61
N ALA A 118 -14.47 2.03 12.38
CA ALA A 118 -13.61 1.32 13.32
C ALA A 118 -12.24 2.02 13.49
N ALA A 119 -11.67 2.55 12.40
CA ALA A 119 -10.46 3.37 12.45
C ALA A 119 -10.70 4.70 13.19
N GLN A 120 -11.76 5.44 12.83
CA GLN A 120 -12.09 6.73 13.46
C GLN A 120 -12.38 6.61 14.97
N ARG A 121 -12.98 5.49 15.40
CA ARG A 121 -13.28 5.22 16.81
C ARG A 121 -12.12 4.58 17.57
N GLY A 122 -10.94 4.47 16.95
CA GLY A 122 -9.74 3.88 17.58
C GLY A 122 -9.90 2.40 17.93
N ARG A 123 -10.79 1.68 17.24
CA ARG A 123 -10.93 0.23 17.40
C ARG A 123 -9.83 -0.48 16.60
N LEU A 124 -9.59 -0.03 15.37
CA LEU A 124 -8.43 -0.45 14.61
C LEU A 124 -7.16 0.24 15.14
N PRO A 125 -5.98 -0.37 14.96
CA PRO A 125 -4.72 0.31 15.23
C PRO A 125 -4.63 1.61 14.42
N ILE A 126 -3.83 2.57 14.92
CA ILE A 126 -3.52 3.79 14.18
C ILE A 126 -2.89 3.39 12.84
N PRO A 127 -3.32 3.98 11.70
CA PRO A 127 -2.70 3.72 10.41
C PRO A 127 -1.19 3.94 10.45
N ASP A 128 -0.45 3.00 9.86
CA ASP A 128 0.99 3.11 9.69
C ASP A 128 1.36 4.19 8.68
N TYR A 129 0.51 4.39 7.68
CA TYR A 129 0.73 5.38 6.65
C TYR A 129 -0.54 6.14 6.33
N SER A 130 -0.38 7.39 5.90
CA SER A 130 -1.40 8.15 5.17
C SER A 130 -0.74 8.60 3.88
N LEU A 131 -0.92 7.82 2.81
CA LEU A 131 -0.27 8.03 1.51
C LEU A 131 -1.32 8.23 0.44
N SER A 132 -1.13 9.26 -0.39
CA SER A 132 -2.08 9.60 -1.46
C SER A 132 -3.53 9.72 -0.94
N GLY A 133 -3.69 10.24 0.29
CA GLY A 133 -4.99 10.44 0.94
C GLY A 133 -5.66 9.19 1.52
N SER A 134 -5.00 8.02 1.48
CA SER A 134 -5.54 6.76 1.99
C SER A 134 -4.74 6.25 3.18
N PRO A 135 -5.41 5.80 4.27
CA PRO A 135 -4.72 5.12 5.36
C PRO A 135 -4.30 3.71 4.94
N LEU A 136 -3.11 3.30 5.37
CA LEU A 136 -2.59 1.95 5.23
C LEU A 136 -2.08 1.45 6.57
N TRP A 137 -2.18 0.14 6.77
CA TRP A 137 -1.69 -0.56 7.94
C TRP A 137 -0.69 -1.63 7.54
N LEU A 138 0.27 -1.90 8.40
CA LEU A 138 1.01 -3.17 8.36
C LEU A 138 0.03 -4.29 8.71
N LEU A 139 -0.06 -5.30 7.85
CA LEU A 139 -1.04 -6.38 7.97
C LEU A 139 -0.97 -7.06 9.34
N GLU A 140 0.24 -7.37 9.82
CA GLU A 140 0.44 -8.05 11.10
C GLU A 140 -0.10 -7.25 12.29
N ARG A 141 -0.04 -5.91 12.26
CA ARG A 141 -0.62 -5.09 13.34
C ARG A 141 -2.15 -5.17 13.36
N VAL A 142 -2.78 -5.35 12.20
CA VAL A 142 -4.23 -5.56 12.13
C VAL A 142 -4.60 -6.93 12.66
N VAL A 143 -3.82 -7.96 12.31
CA VAL A 143 -3.98 -9.34 12.78
C VAL A 143 -3.81 -9.42 14.30
N GLU A 144 -2.76 -8.81 14.86
CA GLU A 144 -2.51 -8.72 16.30
C GLU A 144 -3.64 -8.00 17.04
N ALA A 145 -4.28 -7.02 16.41
CA ALA A 145 -5.41 -6.29 16.99
C ALA A 145 -6.74 -7.06 16.91
N ALA A 146 -6.84 -8.12 16.11
CA ALA A 146 -8.10 -8.83 15.87
C ALA A 146 -8.78 -9.38 17.12
N PRO A 147 -8.09 -9.99 18.11
CA PRO A 147 -8.73 -10.43 19.35
C PRO A 147 -9.43 -9.29 20.09
N ARG A 148 -8.76 -8.14 20.22
CA ARG A 148 -9.32 -6.94 20.86
C ARG A 148 -10.51 -6.37 20.08
N LEU A 149 -10.47 -6.43 18.75
CA LEU A 149 -11.58 -6.01 17.89
C LEU A 149 -12.83 -6.87 18.14
N ARG A 150 -12.65 -8.19 18.25
CA ARG A 150 -13.73 -9.15 18.53
C ARG A 150 -14.37 -8.89 19.89
N GLU A 151 -13.58 -8.72 20.95
CA GLU A 151 -14.07 -8.46 22.30
C GLU A 151 -14.89 -7.15 22.39
N GLY A 152 -14.47 -6.13 21.64
CA GLY A 152 -15.12 -4.80 21.64
C GLY A 152 -16.35 -4.69 20.74
N ALA A 153 -16.70 -5.71 19.95
CA ALA A 153 -17.75 -5.65 18.95
C ALA A 153 -18.92 -6.58 19.29
N ARG A 154 -20.12 -6.00 19.47
CA ARG A 154 -21.35 -6.77 19.72
C ARG A 154 -22.08 -7.24 18.46
N GLN A 155 -21.82 -6.63 17.31
CA GLN A 155 -22.60 -6.81 16.08
C GLN A 155 -21.75 -7.07 14.82
N ILE A 156 -20.44 -6.91 14.93
CA ILE A 156 -19.53 -7.03 13.80
C ILE A 156 -18.59 -8.17 14.13
N ASP A 157 -18.57 -9.17 13.25
CA ASP A 157 -17.63 -10.26 13.35
C ASP A 157 -16.25 -9.79 12.86
N TRP A 158 -15.26 -9.82 13.75
CA TRP A 158 -13.86 -9.54 13.43
C TRP A 158 -13.06 -10.84 13.37
N THR A 159 -13.70 -11.93 12.97
CA THR A 159 -13.05 -13.20 12.70
C THR A 159 -12.16 -13.09 11.48
N ILE A 160 -10.92 -13.54 11.62
CA ILE A 160 -9.93 -13.54 10.55
C ILE A 160 -10.28 -14.69 9.62
N ASP A 161 -10.41 -14.38 8.35
CA ASP A 161 -10.35 -15.37 7.28
C ASP A 161 -8.88 -15.73 7.02
N GLU A 162 -8.50 -16.95 7.44
CA GLU A 162 -7.13 -17.45 7.34
C GLU A 162 -6.66 -17.64 5.89
N GLU A 163 -7.58 -17.96 4.96
CA GLU A 163 -7.26 -18.07 3.54
C GLU A 163 -6.92 -16.70 2.96
N VAL A 164 -7.72 -15.69 3.29
CA VAL A 164 -7.44 -14.30 2.90
C VAL A 164 -6.15 -13.80 3.56
N LEU A 165 -5.91 -14.11 4.83
CA LEU A 165 -4.67 -13.73 5.52
C LEU A 165 -3.44 -14.34 4.83
N ALA A 166 -3.49 -15.63 4.49
CA ALA A 166 -2.41 -16.28 3.74
C ALA A 166 -2.20 -15.62 2.37
N ALA A 167 -3.28 -15.30 1.65
CA ALA A 167 -3.21 -14.62 0.35
C ALA A 167 -2.62 -13.20 0.44
N LEU A 168 -2.99 -12.45 1.48
CA LEU A 168 -2.46 -11.11 1.73
C LEU A 168 -0.97 -11.15 2.11
N ARG A 169 -0.55 -12.11 2.95
CA ARG A 169 0.87 -12.32 3.27
C ARG A 169 1.67 -12.71 2.03
N GLY A 170 1.10 -13.55 1.17
CA GLY A 170 1.69 -13.94 -0.13
C GLY A 170 1.58 -12.88 -1.22
N ARG A 171 0.91 -11.73 -0.97
CA ARG A 171 0.63 -10.67 -1.94
C ARG A 171 -0.07 -11.13 -3.23
N CYS A 172 -0.84 -12.21 -3.13
CA CYS A 172 -1.57 -12.79 -4.25
C CYS A 172 -3.08 -12.50 -4.20
N TRP A 173 -3.52 -11.62 -3.30
CA TRP A 173 -4.91 -11.20 -3.20
C TRP A 173 -5.34 -10.37 -4.43
N GLU A 174 -6.62 -10.43 -4.80
CA GLU A 174 -7.13 -9.83 -6.04
C GLU A 174 -6.86 -8.31 -6.14
N GLY A 175 -6.91 -7.58 -5.03
CA GLY A 175 -6.56 -6.15 -4.98
C GLY A 175 -5.06 -5.84 -4.95
N SER A 176 -4.20 -6.86 -4.91
CA SER A 176 -2.76 -6.75 -5.13
C SER A 176 -2.38 -6.66 -6.62
N VAL A 177 -3.37 -6.56 -7.52
CA VAL A 177 -3.16 -6.33 -8.95
C VAL A 177 -3.84 -5.04 -9.38
N ILE A 178 -3.15 -4.23 -10.20
CA ILE A 178 -3.77 -3.09 -10.86
C ILE A 178 -4.62 -3.62 -12.02
N LYS A 179 -5.94 -3.66 -11.82
CA LYS A 179 -6.87 -3.99 -12.90
C LYS A 179 -6.85 -2.87 -13.96
N PRO A 180 -6.59 -3.17 -15.25
CA PRO A 180 -6.68 -2.16 -16.29
C PRO A 180 -8.13 -1.66 -16.39
N ARG A 181 -8.33 -0.33 -16.29
CA ARG A 181 -9.65 0.30 -16.52
C ARG A 181 -9.74 0.79 -17.96
N GLY A 182 -10.79 0.39 -18.69
CA GLY A 182 -11.13 0.86 -20.05
C GLY A 182 -11.15 -0.22 -21.14
N VAL A 183 -11.67 0.13 -22.33
CA VAL A 183 -12.14 -0.69 -23.50
C VAL A 183 -11.23 -1.87 -23.95
N ARG A 184 -10.00 -1.98 -23.46
CA ARG A 184 -9.10 -3.12 -23.72
C ARG A 184 -9.47 -4.42 -22.98
N ALA A 185 -10.42 -4.40 -22.04
CA ALA A 185 -10.93 -5.63 -21.41
C ALA A 185 -11.59 -6.60 -22.41
N SER A 186 -12.02 -6.14 -23.58
CA SER A 186 -12.78 -6.95 -24.55
C SER A 186 -11.95 -7.65 -25.63
N ARG A 187 -10.61 -7.56 -25.60
CA ARG A 187 -9.74 -8.24 -26.58
C ARG A 187 -8.60 -8.96 -25.90
N GLY A 188 -8.91 -10.12 -25.32
CA GLY A 188 -7.91 -10.93 -24.64
C GLY A 188 -8.32 -12.37 -24.34
N VAL A 189 -9.25 -12.95 -25.10
CA VAL A 189 -9.42 -14.41 -25.15
C VAL A 189 -9.62 -14.80 -26.61
N LYS A 190 -8.53 -15.13 -27.30
CA LYS A 190 -8.58 -16.11 -28.39
C LYS A 190 -7.99 -17.39 -27.83
N GLN A 191 -8.87 -18.35 -27.56
CA GLN A 191 -8.47 -19.73 -27.27
C GLN A 191 -7.75 -20.29 -28.51
N PRO A 192 -6.61 -21.00 -28.35
CA PRO A 192 -6.14 -21.91 -29.38
C PRO A 192 -7.01 -23.17 -29.31
N HIS A 193 -7.74 -23.45 -30.39
CA HIS A 193 -8.30 -24.79 -30.61
C HIS A 193 -7.19 -25.73 -31.10
N PRO A 194 -7.18 -27.01 -30.69
CA PRO A 194 -6.35 -28.04 -31.30
C PRO A 194 -6.76 -28.30 -32.76
#